data_AF-A0A7W0MEE1-F1
#
_entry.id   AF-A0A7W0MEE1-F1
#
_cell.length_a   1.000
_cell.length_b   1.000
_cell.length_c   1.000
_cell.angle_alpha   90.00
_cell.angle_beta   90.00
_cell.angle_gamma   90.00
#
_symmetry.space_group_name_H-M   'P 1'
#
loop_
_entity.id
_entity.type
_entity.pdbx_description
1 polymer ?
#
loop_
_entity_poly.entity_id
_entity_poly.type
_entity_poly.pdbx_seq_one_letter_code
_entity_poly.pdbx_strand_id
1 'polypeptide(L)'
;MPAGGEQLLTLTLDLSSAFGTGRQADEASFSVELVPVVTNGPSYQGWKVHGFVRRPVTFEPQQLRIETSRGGKPAEARVAVRSQVPLTQASVHAPSSHFSEVRLIKSDESRGEYQLAIRTVARIEVGTHRAEVSISPVEKGRDVQARLPVVIAVVGPVTAAPGELSFGAVKRGERRAETLLLEARDSEHHFRITEVRETGGTRAWSGDGETLSSSHRVFVETAYKTAGSQAGSVEIETEDAAGERFTLVIPLRAYVLDLPAVSTERTPVVAPKPDSSPLPERRDDSR
;
A
#
# COMPACT_ATOMS: atom_id res chain seq x y z
N MET A 1 57.81 27.86 17.09
CA MET A 1 58.45 26.67 16.49
C MET A 1 59.88 27.02 16.10
N PRO A 2 60.85 26.10 16.22
CA PRO A 2 62.19 26.34 15.68
C PRO A 2 62.12 26.50 14.15
N ALA A 3 62.98 27.35 13.59
CA ALA A 3 63.06 27.56 12.15
C ALA A 3 63.47 26.25 11.45
N GLY A 4 62.75 25.87 10.39
CA GLY A 4 63.03 24.66 9.60
C GLY A 4 62.47 23.34 10.17
N GLY A 5 61.62 23.38 11.20
CA GLY A 5 60.96 22.18 11.71
C GLY A 5 59.81 21.70 10.81
N GLU A 6 59.77 20.40 10.53
CA GLU A 6 58.61 19.75 9.92
C GLU A 6 57.63 19.29 11.01
N GLN A 7 56.33 19.39 10.73
CA GLN A 7 55.29 18.91 11.63
C GLN A 7 54.22 18.14 10.87
N LEU A 8 53.92 16.93 11.37
CA LEU A 8 52.84 16.10 10.85
C LEU A 8 51.50 16.56 11.43
N LEU A 9 50.58 16.93 10.56
CA LEU A 9 49.19 17.24 10.91
C LEU A 9 48.27 16.10 10.45
N THR A 10 47.58 15.48 11.39
CA THR A 10 46.59 14.43 11.10
C THR A 10 45.19 15.00 11.16
N LEU A 11 44.49 15.04 10.03
CA LEU A 11 43.08 15.43 9.96
C LEU A 11 42.21 14.19 10.06
N THR A 12 41.32 14.15 11.05
CA THR A 12 40.28 13.11 11.17
C THR A 12 38.93 13.73 10.85
N LEU A 13 38.27 13.23 9.80
CA LEU A 13 36.95 13.69 9.39
C LEU A 13 35.91 12.63 9.75
N ASP A 14 34.90 13.01 10.53
CA ASP A 14 33.69 12.21 10.67
C ASP A 14 32.71 12.59 9.57
N LEU A 15 32.55 11.68 8.60
CA LEU A 15 31.70 11.86 7.44
C LEU A 15 30.48 10.91 7.50
N SER A 16 30.18 10.36 8.68
CA SER A 16 29.05 9.45 8.90
C SER A 16 27.69 10.10 8.57
N SER A 17 27.57 11.41 8.76
CA SER A 17 26.37 12.19 8.43
C SER A 17 26.32 12.68 6.97
N ALA A 18 27.36 12.43 6.16
CA ALA A 18 27.41 12.89 4.76
C ALA A 18 26.30 12.27 3.90
N PHE A 19 25.79 11.11 4.29
CA PHE A 19 24.58 10.52 3.76
C PHE A 19 23.46 10.70 4.79
N GLY A 20 22.60 11.70 4.61
CA GLY A 20 21.42 11.87 5.46
C GLY A 20 20.53 10.62 5.45
N THR A 21 19.63 10.51 6.44
CA THR A 21 18.69 9.39 6.61
C THR A 21 17.69 9.22 5.45
N GLY A 22 17.73 10.10 4.45
CA GLY A 22 16.96 9.96 3.22
C GLY A 22 17.52 10.83 2.12
N ARG A 23 18.44 10.30 1.30
CA ARG A 23 18.52 10.59 -0.15
C ARG A 23 19.53 9.70 -0.89
N GLN A 24 19.23 9.50 -2.17
CA GLN A 24 19.74 8.56 -3.16
C GLN A 24 21.19 8.76 -3.65
N ALA A 25 21.96 9.69 -3.11
CA ALA A 25 23.31 9.94 -3.65
C ALA A 25 24.28 8.84 -3.17
N ASP A 26 24.84 8.09 -4.13
CA ASP A 26 25.88 7.08 -3.87
C ASP A 26 27.23 7.71 -3.53
N GLU A 27 27.35 9.02 -3.76
CA GLU A 27 28.55 9.84 -3.56
C GLU A 27 28.19 11.19 -2.94
N ALA A 28 28.95 11.61 -1.93
CA ALA A 28 28.87 12.93 -1.32
C ALA A 28 30.24 13.61 -1.42
N SER A 29 30.31 14.79 -2.05
CA SER A 29 31.54 15.57 -2.08
C SER A 29 31.74 16.32 -0.77
N PHE A 30 32.99 16.48 -0.36
CA PHE A 30 33.37 17.35 0.75
C PHE A 30 34.50 18.28 0.34
N SER A 31 34.56 19.43 1.00
CA SER A 31 35.67 20.37 0.92
C SER A 31 35.96 20.92 2.30
N VAL A 32 37.22 20.83 2.72
CA VAL A 32 37.71 21.36 3.98
C VAL A 32 38.79 22.38 3.69
N GLU A 33 38.64 23.59 4.22
CA GLU A 33 39.64 24.65 4.13
C GLU A 33 40.44 24.72 5.44
N LEU A 34 41.75 24.58 5.32
CA LEU A 34 42.72 24.59 6.41
C LEU A 34 43.49 25.90 6.36
N VAL A 35 43.15 26.85 7.24
CA VAL A 35 43.85 28.14 7.32
C VAL A 35 44.80 28.13 8.53
N PRO A 36 46.12 28.16 8.34
CA PRO A 36 47.04 28.19 9.46
C PRO A 36 47.04 29.58 10.11
N VAL A 37 46.85 29.61 11.43
CA VAL A 37 46.89 30.84 12.23
C VAL A 37 48.20 30.89 13.00
N VAL A 38 49.07 31.85 12.64
CA VAL A 38 50.33 32.10 13.35
C VAL A 38 50.18 33.38 14.14
N THR A 39 50.23 33.28 15.47
CA THR A 39 50.17 34.45 16.37
C THR A 39 51.30 35.43 16.04
N ASN A 40 50.95 36.69 15.73
CA ASN A 40 51.88 37.74 15.30
C ASN A 40 52.64 37.46 13.98
N GLY A 41 52.14 36.54 13.15
CA GLY A 41 52.70 36.22 11.83
C GLY A 41 51.91 36.82 10.66
N PRO A 42 52.44 36.76 9.43
CA PRO A 42 51.70 37.15 8.23
C PRO A 42 50.49 36.23 7.99
N SER A 43 49.49 36.72 7.27
CA SER A 43 48.37 35.89 6.82
C SER A 43 48.86 34.90 5.76
N TYR A 44 48.58 33.61 5.97
CA TYR A 44 48.89 32.56 5.00
C TYR A 44 47.64 32.20 4.19
N GLN A 45 47.82 31.84 2.92
CA GLN A 45 46.76 31.22 2.15
C GLN A 45 46.45 29.84 2.73
N GLY A 46 45.18 29.57 2.98
CA GLY A 46 44.73 28.25 3.43
C GLY A 46 44.87 27.19 2.34
N TRP A 47 44.88 25.92 2.76
CA TRP A 47 44.82 24.77 1.87
C TRP A 47 43.39 24.28 1.74
N LYS A 48 42.96 23.95 0.53
CA LYS A 48 41.67 23.27 0.30
C LYS A 48 41.90 21.80 0.05
N VAL A 49 41.27 20.96 0.87
CA VAL A 49 41.21 19.52 0.72
C VAL A 49 39.85 19.18 0.14
N HIS A 50 39.83 18.52 -1.01
CA HIS A 50 38.61 18.05 -1.67
C HIS A 50 38.59 16.53 -1.69
N GLY A 51 37.40 15.95 -1.60
CA GLY A 51 37.23 14.52 -1.77
C GLY A 51 35.78 14.10 -1.92
N PHE A 52 35.60 12.81 -2.08
CA PHE A 52 34.30 12.17 -2.23
C PHE A 52 34.15 11.04 -1.22
N VAL A 53 32.99 10.97 -0.60
CA VAL A 53 32.57 9.86 0.26
C VAL A 53 31.63 9.00 -0.57
N ARG A 54 31.85 7.69 -0.60
CA ARG A 54 30.96 6.74 -1.28
C ARG A 54 30.36 5.78 -0.28
N ARG A 55 29.13 5.32 -0.54
CA ARG A 55 28.55 4.23 0.24
C ARG A 55 29.37 2.97 0.05
N PRO A 56 29.72 2.24 1.12
CA PRO A 56 30.53 1.04 1.00
C PRO A 56 29.77 -0.08 0.29
N VAL A 57 28.44 -0.13 0.46
CA VAL A 57 27.55 -1.10 -0.17
C VAL A 57 26.30 -0.39 -0.69
N THR A 58 25.90 -0.70 -1.92
CA THR A 58 24.66 -0.23 -2.53
C THR A 58 23.85 -1.40 -3.10
N PHE A 59 22.53 -1.23 -3.13
CA PHE A 59 21.58 -2.22 -3.64
C PHE A 59 20.92 -1.70 -4.92
N GLU A 60 20.79 -2.57 -5.91
CA GLU A 60 20.04 -2.31 -7.14
C GLU A 60 18.99 -3.42 -7.31
N PRO A 61 17.69 -3.13 -7.11
CA PRO A 61 17.10 -1.84 -6.71
C PRO A 61 17.37 -1.45 -5.24
N GLN A 62 17.22 -0.16 -4.90
CA GLN A 62 17.37 0.36 -3.53
C GLN A 62 16.21 -0.03 -2.58
N GLN A 63 15.11 -0.52 -3.14
CA GLN A 63 13.99 -1.14 -2.42
C GLN A 63 13.57 -2.36 -3.22
N LEU A 64 13.41 -3.49 -2.53
CA LEU A 64 12.90 -4.71 -3.15
C LEU A 64 11.40 -4.84 -2.92
N ARG A 65 10.65 -5.09 -4.00
CA ARG A 65 9.25 -5.48 -3.94
C ARG A 65 9.10 -6.92 -4.41
N ILE A 66 8.53 -7.76 -3.56
CA ILE A 66 8.21 -9.16 -3.84
C ILE A 66 6.69 -9.28 -3.86
N GLU A 67 6.14 -9.78 -4.97
CA GLU A 67 4.72 -10.13 -5.03
C GLU A 67 4.58 -11.64 -5.05
N THR A 68 3.70 -12.16 -4.20
CA THR A 68 3.44 -13.61 -4.09
C THR A 68 1.97 -13.88 -3.80
N SER A 69 1.51 -15.09 -4.06
CA SER A 69 0.17 -15.54 -3.71
C SER A 69 0.15 -16.27 -2.36
N ARG A 70 -0.95 -16.14 -1.61
CA ARG A 70 -1.16 -16.95 -0.39
C ARG A 70 -1.19 -18.43 -0.76
N GLY A 71 -0.51 -19.28 0.01
CA GLY A 71 -0.42 -20.72 -0.26
C GLY A 71 0.44 -21.08 -1.47
N GLY A 72 1.02 -20.08 -2.14
CA GLY A 72 1.90 -20.25 -3.28
C GLY A 72 3.27 -20.83 -2.89
N LYS A 73 4.05 -21.18 -3.92
CA LYS A 73 5.46 -21.55 -3.73
C LYS A 73 6.23 -20.37 -3.11
N PRO A 74 7.25 -20.63 -2.27
CA PRO A 74 8.18 -19.61 -1.83
C PRO A 74 8.65 -18.73 -2.99
N ALA A 75 8.39 -17.43 -2.91
CA ALA A 75 8.90 -16.48 -3.89
C ALA A 75 10.40 -16.27 -3.66
N GLU A 76 11.15 -16.30 -4.76
CA GLU A 76 12.58 -16.04 -4.80
C GLU A 76 12.86 -14.73 -5.53
N ALA A 77 13.72 -13.91 -4.95
CA ALA A 77 14.15 -12.65 -5.52
C ALA A 77 15.68 -12.53 -5.44
N ARG A 78 16.27 -11.85 -6.42
CA ARG A 78 17.69 -11.53 -6.45
C ARG A 78 17.87 -10.03 -6.58
N VAL A 79 18.76 -9.48 -5.77
CA VAL A 79 19.11 -8.06 -5.77
C VAL A 79 20.60 -7.92 -6.02
N ALA A 80 20.98 -7.05 -6.96
CA ALA A 80 22.39 -6.77 -7.20
C ALA A 80 22.94 -5.94 -6.04
N VAL A 81 24.11 -6.32 -5.56
CA VAL A 81 24.83 -5.68 -4.47
C VAL A 81 26.18 -5.23 -5.00
N ARG A 82 26.38 -3.92 -5.07
CA ARG A 82 27.68 -3.34 -5.43
C ARG A 82 28.40 -2.94 -4.16
N SER A 83 29.67 -3.31 -4.06
CA SER A 83 30.49 -3.05 -2.89
C SER A 83 31.82 -2.40 -3.26
N GLN A 84 32.13 -1.29 -2.61
CA GLN A 84 33.43 -0.63 -2.67
C GLN A 84 34.45 -1.28 -1.72
N VAL A 85 33.98 -2.14 -0.81
CA VAL A 85 34.79 -2.87 0.17
C VAL A 85 34.66 -4.39 -0.03
N PRO A 86 35.70 -5.20 0.27
CA PRO A 86 35.57 -6.65 0.19
C PRO A 86 34.52 -7.19 1.17
N LEU A 87 33.50 -7.93 0.68
CA LEU A 87 32.46 -8.54 1.52
C LEU A 87 32.81 -9.97 1.97
N THR A 88 34.09 -10.32 2.03
CA THR A 88 34.56 -11.69 2.33
C THR A 88 34.17 -12.19 3.73
N GLN A 89 33.91 -11.29 4.67
CA GLN A 89 33.46 -11.59 6.04
C GLN A 89 32.16 -10.85 6.38
N ALA A 90 31.36 -10.46 5.38
CA ALA A 90 30.12 -9.76 5.66
C ALA A 90 29.09 -10.69 6.31
N SER A 91 28.42 -10.20 7.34
CA SER A 91 27.24 -10.87 7.90
C SER A 91 25.98 -10.33 7.24
N VAL A 92 25.03 -11.22 6.96
CA VAL A 92 23.70 -10.87 6.46
C VAL A 92 22.72 -11.07 7.59
N HIS A 93 21.95 -10.04 7.92
CA HIS A 93 20.97 -10.07 8.99
C HIS A 93 19.59 -9.69 8.46
N ALA A 94 18.63 -10.59 8.64
CA ALA A 94 17.25 -10.44 8.21
C ALA A 94 16.33 -10.89 9.36
N PRO A 95 15.90 -9.99 10.26
CA PRO A 95 15.18 -10.34 11.48
C PRO A 95 13.72 -10.78 11.24
N SER A 96 13.21 -10.64 10.02
CA SER A 96 11.82 -10.95 9.68
C SER A 96 11.57 -12.45 9.54
N SER A 97 10.50 -12.95 10.16
CA SER A 97 10.02 -14.33 10.02
C SER A 97 9.42 -14.64 8.63
N HIS A 98 9.28 -13.64 7.77
CA HIS A 98 8.77 -13.82 6.41
C HIS A 98 9.81 -14.39 5.44
N PHE A 99 11.07 -14.49 5.85
CA PHE A 99 12.15 -15.05 5.04
C PHE A 99 12.49 -16.47 5.49
N SER A 100 12.56 -17.40 4.54
CA SER A 100 13.08 -18.74 4.77
C SER A 100 14.59 -18.80 4.59
N GLU A 101 15.12 -17.98 3.67
CA GLU A 101 16.54 -17.92 3.38
C GLU A 101 16.92 -16.52 2.88
N VAL A 102 18.03 -16.00 3.39
CA VAL A 102 18.67 -14.79 2.86
C VAL A 102 20.16 -15.04 2.81
N ARG A 103 20.75 -15.00 1.61
CA ARG A 103 22.18 -15.28 1.43
C ARG A 103 22.83 -14.32 0.45
N LEU A 104 24.06 -13.94 0.76
CA LEU A 104 24.92 -13.18 -0.14
C LEU A 104 25.72 -14.15 -1.00
N ILE A 105 25.62 -13.99 -2.32
CA ILE A 105 26.30 -14.81 -3.32
C ILE A 105 27.33 -13.91 -4.00
N LYS A 106 28.58 -14.37 -4.10
CA LYS A 106 29.60 -13.65 -4.84
C LYS A 106 29.37 -13.88 -6.35
N SER A 107 29.43 -12.82 -7.14
CA SER A 107 29.42 -12.96 -8.61
C SER A 107 30.80 -13.48 -9.05
N ASP A 108 30.83 -14.50 -9.93
CA ASP A 108 32.06 -15.21 -10.29
C ASP A 108 33.06 -14.36 -11.11
N GLU A 109 32.62 -13.24 -11.71
CA GLU A 109 33.38 -12.57 -12.76
C GLU A 109 33.93 -11.17 -12.40
N SER A 110 33.54 -10.58 -11.27
CA SER A 110 33.82 -9.16 -10.99
C SER A 110 34.19 -8.89 -9.53
N ARG A 111 35.24 -8.06 -9.32
CA ARG A 111 35.57 -7.53 -7.99
C ARG A 111 34.48 -6.55 -7.57
N GLY A 112 33.84 -6.81 -6.43
CA GLY A 112 32.89 -5.88 -5.82
C GLY A 112 31.43 -6.06 -6.26
N GLU A 113 31.11 -7.09 -7.05
CA GLU A 113 29.72 -7.41 -7.40
C GLU A 113 29.25 -8.69 -6.71
N TYR A 114 28.11 -8.58 -6.05
CA TYR A 114 27.47 -9.64 -5.29
C TYR A 114 25.98 -9.68 -5.64
N GLN A 115 25.34 -10.80 -5.35
CA GLN A 115 23.89 -10.94 -5.44
C GLN A 115 23.34 -11.32 -4.07
N LEU A 116 22.34 -10.59 -3.61
CA LEU A 116 21.56 -10.95 -2.44
C LEU A 116 20.37 -11.79 -2.92
N ALA A 117 20.38 -13.08 -2.60
CA ALA A 117 19.25 -13.97 -2.84
C ALA A 117 18.35 -14.00 -1.61
N ILE A 118 17.07 -13.68 -1.81
CA ILE A 118 16.04 -13.64 -0.77
C ILE A 118 14.95 -14.64 -1.15
N ARG A 119 14.62 -15.54 -0.24
CA ARG A 119 13.52 -16.49 -0.37
C ARG A 119 12.53 -16.27 0.76
N THR A 120 11.26 -16.14 0.38
CA THR A 120 10.15 -16.00 1.35
C THR A 120 9.76 -17.35 1.95
N VAL A 121 9.03 -17.35 3.06
CA VAL A 121 8.36 -18.57 3.55
C VAL A 121 7.12 -18.85 2.69
N ALA A 122 6.70 -20.12 2.60
CA ALA A 122 5.56 -20.52 1.76
C ALA A 122 4.21 -19.94 2.23
N ARG A 123 4.07 -19.71 3.54
CA ARG A 123 2.79 -19.29 4.16
C ARG A 123 2.97 -17.96 4.85
N ILE A 124 2.69 -16.89 4.13
CA ILE A 124 2.55 -15.53 4.65
C ILE A 124 1.07 -15.15 4.54
N GLU A 125 0.55 -14.42 5.52
CA GLU A 125 -0.83 -13.92 5.49
C GLU A 125 -1.03 -12.94 4.32
N VAL A 126 -2.25 -12.88 3.79
CA VAL A 126 -2.60 -11.91 2.73
C VAL A 126 -2.45 -10.50 3.27
N GLY A 127 -1.84 -9.62 2.47
CA GLY A 127 -1.60 -8.23 2.83
C GLY A 127 -0.23 -7.74 2.40
N THR A 128 0.10 -6.53 2.86
CA THR A 128 1.41 -5.92 2.62
C THR A 128 2.26 -6.02 3.87
N HIS A 129 3.39 -6.70 3.76
CA HIS A 129 4.35 -6.89 4.84
C HIS A 129 5.61 -6.08 4.55
N ARG A 130 6.17 -5.48 5.59
CA ARG A 130 7.43 -4.71 5.51
C ARG A 130 8.50 -5.42 6.30
N ALA A 131 9.66 -5.57 5.68
CA ALA A 131 10.83 -6.19 6.27
C ALA A 131 12.09 -5.43 5.88
N GLU A 132 13.19 -5.75 6.53
CA GLU A 132 14.51 -5.19 6.22
C GLU A 132 15.52 -6.32 6.15
N VAL A 133 16.42 -6.23 5.18
CA VAL A 133 17.62 -7.06 5.10
C VAL A 133 18.82 -6.13 5.25
N SER A 134 19.79 -6.53 6.05
CA SER A 134 21.01 -5.76 6.24
C SER A 134 22.27 -6.58 5.97
N ILE A 135 23.28 -5.91 5.42
CA ILE A 135 24.62 -6.45 5.19
C ILE A 135 25.58 -5.62 6.04
N SER A 136 26.36 -6.29 6.89
CA SER A 136 27.39 -5.66 7.72
C SER A 136 28.76 -6.22 7.30
N PRO A 137 29.51 -5.52 6.44
CA PRO A 137 30.90 -5.85 6.14
C PRO A 137 31.74 -5.64 7.41
N VAL A 138 32.61 -6.60 7.70
CA VAL A 138 33.59 -6.46 8.77
C VAL A 138 34.85 -5.83 8.17
N GLU A 139 35.06 -4.53 8.39
CA GLU A 139 36.31 -3.86 8.02
C GLU A 139 36.91 -3.13 9.22
N LYS A 140 38.11 -3.55 9.65
CA LYS A 140 38.95 -2.85 10.65
C LYS A 140 38.21 -2.43 11.93
N GLY A 141 37.29 -3.26 12.42
CA GLY A 141 36.55 -3.03 13.66
C GLY A 141 35.45 -1.96 13.57
N ARG A 142 35.05 -1.56 12.36
CA ARG A 142 33.87 -0.70 12.13
C ARG A 142 32.79 -1.51 11.40
N ASP A 143 31.65 -1.68 12.04
CA ASP A 143 30.46 -2.25 11.40
C ASP A 143 29.76 -1.15 10.60
N VAL A 144 29.82 -1.24 9.28
CA VAL A 144 29.00 -0.38 8.41
C VAL A 144 27.79 -1.16 7.93
N GLN A 145 26.64 -0.90 8.53
CA GLN A 145 25.41 -1.61 8.16
C GLN A 145 24.76 -0.97 6.93
N ALA A 146 24.67 -1.71 5.83
CA ALA A 146 23.86 -1.34 4.68
C ALA A 146 22.50 -2.02 4.76
N ARG A 147 21.41 -1.29 4.53
CA ARG A 147 20.03 -1.76 4.72
C ARG A 147 19.26 -1.70 3.41
N LEU A 148 18.53 -2.78 3.13
CA LEU A 148 17.62 -2.93 2.02
C LEU A 148 16.20 -3.09 2.56
N PRO A 149 15.33 -2.09 2.38
CA PRO A 149 13.90 -2.23 2.63
C PRO A 149 13.27 -3.24 1.67
N VAL A 150 12.49 -4.17 2.21
CA VAL A 150 11.77 -5.19 1.45
C VAL A 150 10.26 -5.06 1.72
N VAL A 151 9.48 -4.94 0.65
CA VAL A 151 8.02 -4.96 0.71
C VAL A 151 7.53 -6.25 0.08
N ILE A 152 6.79 -7.04 0.84
CA ILE A 152 6.22 -8.30 0.40
C ILE A 152 4.70 -8.10 0.29
N ALA A 153 4.18 -8.10 -0.94
CA ALA A 153 2.75 -8.05 -1.20
C ALA A 153 2.24 -9.47 -1.43
N VAL A 154 1.49 -9.98 -0.47
CA VAL A 154 0.82 -11.29 -0.56
C VAL A 154 -0.60 -11.05 -1.00
N VAL A 155 -0.95 -11.54 -2.19
CA VAL A 155 -2.30 -11.39 -2.74
C VAL A 155 -3.06 -12.70 -2.53
N GLY A 156 -4.35 -12.59 -2.20
CA GLY A 156 -5.24 -13.74 -2.15
C GLY A 156 -5.40 -14.39 -3.55
N PRO A 157 -5.78 -15.67 -3.61
CA PRO A 157 -5.99 -16.36 -4.88
C PRO A 157 -7.28 -15.91 -5.60
N VAL A 158 -8.15 -15.16 -4.92
CA VAL A 158 -9.38 -14.58 -5.48
C VAL A 158 -9.38 -13.08 -5.29
N THR A 159 -9.94 -12.39 -6.26
CA THR A 159 -10.14 -10.95 -6.27
C THR A 159 -11.63 -10.61 -6.36
N ALA A 160 -12.01 -9.47 -5.78
CA ALA A 160 -13.37 -8.96 -5.84
C ALA A 160 -13.43 -7.69 -6.71
N ALA A 161 -14.42 -7.63 -7.60
CA ALA A 161 -14.68 -6.50 -8.48
C ALA A 161 -16.17 -6.06 -8.35
N PRO A 162 -16.44 -4.81 -7.93
CA PRO A 162 -15.48 -3.81 -7.47
C PRO A 162 -14.85 -4.18 -6.12
N GLY A 163 -13.64 -3.70 -5.83
CA GLY A 163 -12.97 -3.94 -4.54
C GLY A 163 -13.58 -3.18 -3.36
N GLU A 164 -14.52 -2.27 -3.62
CA GLU A 164 -15.33 -1.53 -2.64
C GLU A 164 -16.73 -1.33 -3.25
N LEU A 165 -17.78 -1.51 -2.44
CA LEU A 165 -19.16 -1.25 -2.87
C LEU A 165 -19.62 0.12 -2.38
N SER A 166 -19.89 1.03 -3.32
CA SER A 166 -20.45 2.35 -3.02
C SER A 166 -21.90 2.43 -3.46
N PHE A 167 -22.80 2.56 -2.51
CA PHE A 167 -24.25 2.72 -2.76
C PHE A 167 -24.64 4.18 -2.98
N GLY A 168 -23.69 5.12 -2.87
CA GLY A 168 -23.93 6.55 -3.01
C GLY A 168 -24.95 7.08 -1.99
N ALA A 169 -25.77 8.04 -2.42
CA ALA A 169 -26.87 8.56 -1.61
C ALA A 169 -28.09 7.63 -1.70
N VAL A 170 -28.59 7.19 -0.54
CA VAL A 170 -29.77 6.32 -0.41
C VAL A 170 -30.75 6.91 0.60
N LYS A 171 -32.06 6.76 0.41
CA LYS A 171 -33.03 7.22 1.41
C LYS A 171 -33.04 6.29 2.61
N ARG A 172 -33.32 6.81 3.81
CA ARG A 172 -33.49 5.97 5.01
C ARG A 172 -34.54 4.88 4.76
N GLY A 173 -34.17 3.63 4.99
CA GLY A 173 -35.02 2.46 4.77
C GLY A 173 -35.17 2.01 3.31
N GLU A 174 -34.58 2.73 2.34
CA GLU A 174 -34.52 2.29 0.94
C GLU A 174 -33.63 1.06 0.82
N ARG A 175 -34.08 0.09 0.03
CA ARG A 175 -33.29 -1.07 -0.35
C ARG A 175 -32.57 -0.79 -1.64
N ARG A 176 -31.25 -0.94 -1.62
CA ARG A 176 -30.42 -0.84 -2.82
C ARG A 176 -29.49 -2.03 -2.90
N ALA A 177 -29.43 -2.66 -4.07
CA ALA A 177 -28.61 -3.82 -4.34
C ALA A 177 -27.51 -3.49 -5.36
N GLU A 178 -26.33 -4.04 -5.13
CA GLU A 178 -25.18 -4.00 -6.03
C GLU A 178 -24.65 -5.43 -6.21
N THR A 179 -23.92 -5.67 -7.29
CA THR A 179 -23.33 -7.00 -7.57
C THR A 179 -21.81 -6.93 -7.44
N LEU A 180 -21.27 -7.90 -6.73
CA LEU A 180 -19.84 -8.16 -6.57
C LEU A 180 -19.48 -9.40 -7.39
N LEU A 181 -18.47 -9.27 -8.25
CA LEU A 181 -17.90 -10.39 -8.98
C LEU A 181 -16.65 -10.87 -8.24
N LEU A 182 -16.62 -12.14 -7.84
CA LEU A 182 -15.44 -12.79 -7.31
C LEU A 182 -14.81 -13.62 -8.42
N GLU A 183 -13.52 -13.42 -8.67
CA GLU A 183 -12.77 -14.15 -9.71
C GLU A 183 -11.49 -14.71 -9.14
N ALA A 184 -11.19 -15.95 -9.50
CA ALA A 184 -9.89 -16.53 -9.29
C ALA A 184 -8.86 -15.76 -10.12
N ARG A 185 -7.70 -15.50 -9.53
CA ARG A 185 -6.63 -14.74 -10.18
C ARG A 185 -5.91 -15.54 -11.27
N ASP A 186 -5.98 -16.86 -11.16
CA ASP A 186 -5.45 -17.81 -12.13
C ASP A 186 -6.61 -18.65 -12.70
N SER A 187 -6.60 -18.87 -14.00
CA SER A 187 -7.57 -19.70 -14.73
C SER A 187 -7.66 -21.14 -14.24
N GLU A 188 -6.59 -21.66 -13.63
CA GLU A 188 -6.58 -23.03 -13.09
C GLU A 188 -7.17 -23.12 -11.66
N HIS A 189 -7.32 -21.98 -10.99
CA HIS A 189 -7.80 -21.94 -9.61
C HIS A 189 -9.33 -21.91 -9.57
N HIS A 190 -9.90 -22.82 -8.78
CA HIS A 190 -11.34 -22.92 -8.57
C HIS A 190 -11.61 -22.88 -7.07
N PHE A 191 -12.68 -22.17 -6.69
CA PHE A 191 -13.07 -21.96 -5.31
C PHE A 191 -14.60 -22.00 -5.18
N ARG A 192 -15.06 -22.18 -3.95
CA ARG A 192 -16.46 -22.04 -3.55
C ARG A 192 -16.55 -21.06 -2.39
N ILE A 193 -17.69 -20.39 -2.27
CA ILE A 193 -18.03 -19.56 -1.12
C ILE A 193 -18.61 -20.47 -0.04
N THR A 194 -17.98 -20.47 1.13
CA THR A 194 -18.40 -21.29 2.28
C THR A 194 -19.22 -20.49 3.27
N GLU A 195 -18.94 -19.20 3.41
CA GLU A 195 -19.66 -18.33 4.33
C GLU A 195 -19.67 -16.89 3.83
N VAL A 196 -20.77 -16.18 4.11
CA VAL A 196 -20.87 -14.73 3.90
C VAL A 196 -21.31 -14.10 5.21
N ARG A 197 -20.47 -13.22 5.77
CA ARG A 197 -20.76 -12.44 6.98
C ARG A 197 -20.95 -10.98 6.62
N GLU A 198 -21.89 -10.34 7.30
CA GLU A 198 -22.41 -9.03 6.94
C GLU A 198 -22.31 -8.08 8.14
N THR A 199 -21.99 -6.81 7.91
CA THR A 199 -22.01 -5.77 8.96
C THR A 199 -22.74 -4.52 8.48
N GLY A 200 -23.28 -3.74 9.42
CA GLY A 200 -23.82 -2.40 9.10
C GLY A 200 -25.20 -2.37 8.43
N GLY A 201 -26.03 -3.41 8.57
CA GLY A 201 -27.39 -3.42 7.99
C GLY A 201 -27.44 -3.78 6.51
N THR A 202 -26.43 -4.52 6.05
CA THR A 202 -26.37 -5.16 4.74
C THR A 202 -26.93 -6.58 4.81
N ARG A 203 -27.26 -7.12 3.64
CA ARG A 203 -27.52 -8.53 3.39
C ARG A 203 -26.78 -8.94 2.13
N ALA A 204 -26.12 -10.08 2.12
CA ALA A 204 -25.35 -10.57 0.99
C ALA A 204 -25.60 -12.07 0.76
N TRP A 205 -25.66 -12.48 -0.51
CA TRP A 205 -25.87 -13.88 -0.87
C TRP A 205 -25.30 -14.20 -2.26
N SER A 206 -24.95 -15.46 -2.49
CA SER A 206 -24.55 -16.00 -3.79
C SER A 206 -25.53 -17.08 -4.20
N GLY A 207 -25.96 -17.09 -5.47
CA GLY A 207 -26.81 -18.17 -5.99
C GLY A 207 -26.03 -19.41 -6.44
N ASP A 208 -24.74 -19.23 -6.71
CA ASP A 208 -23.79 -20.20 -7.28
C ASP A 208 -22.65 -20.57 -6.31
N GLY A 209 -22.59 -19.92 -5.14
CA GLY A 209 -21.45 -19.92 -4.23
C GLY A 209 -21.00 -21.31 -3.77
N GLU A 210 -21.89 -22.28 -3.64
CA GLU A 210 -21.54 -23.63 -3.18
C GLU A 210 -20.76 -24.45 -4.23
N THR A 211 -20.82 -24.04 -5.50
CA THR A 211 -20.18 -24.74 -6.61
C THR A 211 -18.71 -24.39 -6.67
N LEU A 212 -17.85 -25.37 -6.95
CA LEU A 212 -16.45 -25.10 -7.24
C LEU A 212 -16.33 -24.47 -8.63
N SER A 213 -15.96 -23.19 -8.70
CA SER A 213 -15.91 -22.39 -9.94
C SER A 213 -14.73 -21.41 -9.90
N SER A 214 -14.28 -20.94 -11.06
CA SER A 214 -13.28 -19.87 -11.17
C SER A 214 -13.87 -18.48 -10.98
N SER A 215 -15.20 -18.36 -10.95
CA SER A 215 -15.89 -17.10 -10.65
C SER A 215 -17.25 -17.32 -9.98
N HIS A 216 -17.67 -16.33 -9.19
CA HIS A 216 -18.94 -16.31 -8.45
C HIS A 216 -19.54 -14.91 -8.43
N ARG A 217 -20.87 -14.82 -8.40
CA ARG A 217 -21.59 -13.55 -8.26
C ARG A 217 -22.24 -13.44 -6.90
N VAL A 218 -21.83 -12.43 -6.14
CA VAL A 218 -22.40 -12.12 -4.83
C VAL A 218 -23.26 -10.87 -4.93
N PHE A 219 -24.54 -10.99 -4.60
CA PHE A 219 -25.47 -9.88 -4.51
C PHE A 219 -25.42 -9.29 -3.13
N VAL A 220 -25.31 -7.96 -3.04
CA VAL A 220 -25.24 -7.24 -1.77
C VAL A 220 -26.33 -6.17 -1.74
N GLU A 221 -27.25 -6.30 -0.81
CA GLU A 221 -28.35 -5.38 -0.56
C GLU A 221 -28.11 -4.61 0.74
N THR A 222 -28.49 -3.34 0.77
CA THR A 222 -28.44 -2.47 1.96
C THR A 222 -29.85 -2.09 2.42
N ALA A 223 -30.04 -1.92 3.72
CA ALA A 223 -31.27 -1.39 4.30
C ALA A 223 -30.98 -0.55 5.57
N TYR A 224 -30.29 0.57 5.39
CA TYR A 224 -29.84 1.41 6.51
C TYR A 224 -31.01 2.09 7.22
N LYS A 225 -31.03 1.98 8.55
CA LYS A 225 -32.08 2.54 9.43
C LYS A 225 -31.74 3.92 10.00
N THR A 226 -30.48 4.32 9.94
CA THR A 226 -29.97 5.58 10.51
C THR A 226 -29.47 6.49 9.40
N ALA A 227 -29.77 7.79 9.51
CA ALA A 227 -29.30 8.79 8.56
C ALA A 227 -27.80 9.09 8.74
N GLY A 228 -27.18 9.71 7.73
CA GLY A 228 -25.77 10.09 7.73
C GLY A 228 -24.86 9.08 7.02
N SER A 229 -23.55 9.23 7.21
CA SER A 229 -22.56 8.33 6.62
C SER A 229 -22.61 6.97 7.27
N GLN A 230 -22.77 5.92 6.45
CA GLN A 230 -22.74 4.53 6.87
C GLN A 230 -21.54 3.85 6.24
N ALA A 231 -20.87 3.02 7.03
CA ALA A 231 -19.77 2.17 6.61
C ALA A 231 -19.99 0.76 7.14
N GLY A 232 -19.60 -0.23 6.34
CA GLY A 232 -19.70 -1.64 6.69
C GLY A 232 -18.71 -2.47 5.88
N SER A 233 -18.82 -3.78 6.03
CA SER A 233 -18.05 -4.80 5.31
C SER A 233 -18.95 -6.00 4.99
N VAL A 234 -18.69 -6.63 3.85
CA VAL A 234 -19.08 -8.02 3.58
C VAL A 234 -17.80 -8.84 3.65
N GLU A 235 -17.78 -9.82 4.54
CA GLU A 235 -16.68 -10.77 4.64
C GLU A 235 -17.11 -12.08 3.97
N ILE A 236 -16.35 -12.53 3.00
CA ILE A 236 -16.66 -13.72 2.21
C ILE A 236 -15.58 -14.74 2.48
N GLU A 237 -15.94 -15.82 3.16
CA GLU A 237 -15.08 -16.98 3.33
C GLU A 237 -15.23 -17.89 2.11
N THR A 238 -14.10 -18.30 1.58
CA THR A 238 -14.01 -19.15 0.41
C THR A 238 -13.04 -20.28 0.67
N GLU A 239 -13.29 -21.41 0.02
CA GLU A 239 -12.47 -22.61 0.11
C GLU A 239 -12.10 -23.05 -1.31
N ASP A 240 -10.83 -23.35 -1.54
CA ASP A 240 -10.36 -23.83 -2.83
C ASP A 240 -10.51 -25.35 -2.99
N ALA A 241 -10.12 -25.88 -4.17
CA ALA A 241 -10.15 -27.31 -4.45
C ALA A 241 -9.29 -28.17 -3.50
N ALA A 242 -8.27 -27.58 -2.88
CA ALA A 242 -7.39 -28.24 -1.92
C ALA A 242 -7.92 -28.17 -0.47
N GLY A 243 -9.04 -27.47 -0.24
CA GLY A 243 -9.60 -27.24 1.08
C GLY A 243 -8.93 -26.08 1.84
N GLU A 244 -8.08 -25.29 1.18
CA GLU A 244 -7.51 -24.09 1.80
C GLU A 244 -8.54 -22.98 1.84
N ARG A 245 -8.65 -22.33 3.01
CA ARG A 245 -9.62 -21.26 3.24
C ARG A 245 -8.98 -19.89 3.27
N PHE A 246 -9.70 -18.92 2.73
CA PHE A 246 -9.33 -17.51 2.82
C PHE A 246 -10.58 -16.63 2.88
N THR A 247 -10.40 -15.42 3.37
CA THR A 247 -11.48 -14.47 3.59
C THR A 247 -11.21 -13.21 2.78
N LEU A 248 -12.17 -12.80 1.96
CA LEU A 248 -12.18 -11.49 1.33
C LEU A 248 -13.00 -10.53 2.20
N VAL A 249 -12.48 -9.33 2.44
CA VAL A 249 -13.21 -8.27 3.14
C VAL A 249 -13.48 -7.17 2.14
N ILE A 250 -14.75 -6.97 1.79
CA ILE A 250 -15.19 -5.95 0.84
C ILE A 250 -15.83 -4.80 1.61
N PRO A 251 -15.19 -3.61 1.67
CA PRO A 251 -15.77 -2.45 2.32
C PRO A 251 -17.01 -1.95 1.56
N LEU A 252 -17.96 -1.40 2.31
CA LEU A 252 -19.16 -0.76 1.81
C LEU A 252 -19.26 0.67 2.33
N ARG A 253 -19.76 1.55 1.47
CA ARG A 253 -20.08 2.94 1.85
C ARG A 253 -21.43 3.36 1.31
N ALA A 254 -22.14 4.13 2.13
CA ALA A 254 -23.36 4.80 1.73
C ALA A 254 -23.52 6.13 2.48
N TYR A 255 -24.29 7.05 1.90
CA TYR A 255 -24.75 8.25 2.59
C TYR A 255 -26.28 8.22 2.67
N VAL A 256 -26.81 8.09 3.87
CA VAL A 256 -28.24 7.89 4.08
C VAL A 256 -28.92 9.24 4.30
N LEU A 257 -29.83 9.59 3.40
CA LEU A 257 -30.62 10.81 3.45
C LEU A 257 -31.84 10.63 4.35
N ASP A 258 -32.02 11.55 5.30
CA ASP A 258 -33.27 11.72 6.03
C ASP A 258 -34.19 12.64 5.22
N LEU A 259 -34.90 12.07 4.25
CA LEU A 259 -35.93 12.81 3.53
C LEU A 259 -37.27 12.66 4.26
N PRO A 260 -37.99 13.75 4.53
CA PRO A 260 -39.34 13.65 5.06
C PRO A 260 -40.21 12.88 4.07
N ALA A 261 -41.09 12.03 4.58
CA ALA A 261 -42.12 11.41 3.76
C ALA A 261 -42.95 12.53 3.14
N VAL A 262 -42.77 12.80 1.85
CA VAL A 262 -43.62 13.75 1.13
C VAL A 262 -44.98 13.07 1.01
N SER A 263 -45.88 13.41 1.94
CA SER A 263 -47.27 13.03 1.88
C SER A 263 -47.88 13.73 0.66
N THR A 264 -48.00 13.03 -0.46
CA THR A 264 -48.78 13.51 -1.60
C THR A 264 -50.27 13.38 -1.30
N GLU A 265 -50.76 14.06 -0.27
CA GLU A 265 -52.19 14.38 -0.21
C GLU A 265 -52.44 15.51 -1.20
N ARG A 266 -52.76 15.13 -2.44
CA ARG A 266 -53.45 16.03 -3.35
C ARG A 266 -54.83 16.29 -2.73
N THR A 267 -54.99 17.43 -2.08
CA THR A 267 -56.31 17.96 -1.73
C THR A 267 -57.11 18.07 -3.04
N PRO A 268 -58.26 17.39 -3.20
CA PRO A 268 -59.08 17.59 -4.38
C PRO A 268 -59.58 19.04 -4.37
N VAL A 269 -59.24 19.78 -5.43
CA VAL A 269 -59.81 21.10 -5.69
C VAL A 269 -61.30 20.90 -5.95
N VAL A 270 -62.12 21.19 -4.95
CA VAL A 270 -63.58 21.27 -5.10
C VAL A 270 -63.85 22.46 -6.02
N ALA A 271 -64.30 22.17 -7.25
CA ALA A 271 -64.78 23.20 -8.15
C ALA A 271 -65.99 23.92 -7.54
N PRO A 272 -66.08 25.26 -7.59
CA PRO A 272 -67.25 25.97 -7.12
C PRO A 272 -68.48 25.60 -7.96
N LYS A 273 -69.59 25.30 -7.27
CA LYS A 273 -70.92 25.06 -7.87
C LYS A 273 -71.31 26.28 -8.72
N PRO A 274 -71.83 26.09 -9.95
CA PRO A 274 -72.39 27.19 -10.72
C PRO A 274 -73.65 27.71 -10.02
N ASP A 275 -73.65 29.03 -9.82
CA ASP A 275 -74.71 29.80 -9.17
C ASP A 275 -75.93 29.83 -10.10
N SER A 276 -77.01 29.17 -9.68
CA SER A 276 -78.28 29.12 -10.40
C SER A 276 -79.12 30.35 -10.07
N SER A 277 -78.75 31.49 -10.65
CA SER A 277 -79.62 32.67 -10.67
C SER A 277 -80.57 32.61 -11.87
N PRO A 278 -81.90 32.77 -11.69
CA PRO A 278 -82.85 32.79 -12.79
C PRO A 278 -82.76 34.11 -13.58
N LEU A 279 -82.77 33.99 -14.91
CA LEU A 279 -82.83 35.12 -15.86
C LEU A 279 -84.21 35.84 -15.76
N PRO A 280 -84.26 37.18 -15.83
CA PRO A 280 -85.52 37.91 -15.84
C PRO A 280 -86.22 37.81 -17.20
N GLU A 281 -87.54 37.62 -17.15
CA GLU A 281 -88.45 37.64 -18.30
C GLU A 281 -88.29 38.93 -19.12
N ARG A 282 -88.00 38.79 -20.42
CA ARG A 282 -88.19 39.88 -21.38
C ARG A 282 -89.57 39.74 -22.00
N ARG A 283 -90.40 40.74 -21.69
CA ARG A 283 -91.70 41.03 -22.29
C ARG A 283 -91.59 41.17 -23.81
N ASP A 284 -92.53 40.56 -24.49
CA ASP A 284 -93.01 40.97 -25.81
C ASP A 284 -93.41 42.45 -25.77
N ASP A 285 -92.99 43.21 -26.78
CA ASP A 285 -93.77 44.33 -27.26
C ASP A 285 -93.58 44.49 -28.78
N SER A 286 -94.72 44.63 -29.43
CA SER A 286 -94.96 44.59 -30.87
C SER A 286 -94.64 45.92 -31.53
N ARG A 287 -94.13 45.89 -32.78
CA ARG A 287 -94.64 46.64 -33.95
C ARG A 287 -93.83 46.36 -35.20
#